data_AF-A0AAP8GF47-F1
#
_entry.id   AF-A0AAP8GF47-F1
#
_cell.length_a   1.000
_cell.length_b   1.000
_cell.length_c   1.000
_cell.angle_alpha   90.00
_cell.angle_beta   90.00
_cell.angle_gamma   90.00
#
_symmetry.space_group_name_H-M   'P 1'
#
loop_
_entity.id
_entity.type
_entity.pdbx_description
1 polymer ?
#
loop_
_entity_poly.entity_id
_entity_poly.type
_entity_poly.pdbx_seq_one_letter_code
_entity_poly.pdbx_strand_id
1 'polypeptide(L)'
;DKPNNVKVNIGGASDDINNAMTQLAFAMLAAIIIVYLILVITFKGGLAPFTILFSLAFTVIGVIIALLITGATISVPSLIGMLMLIGIVVTNAIVLIDRVINNEQQGMEMKEALIEAGGTRIRPILMTAIATIGALVPLLFGQDSS
;
A
#
# COMPACT_ATOMS: atom_id res chain seq x y z
N ASP A 1 -6.00 48.62 -11.41
CA ASP A 1 -7.33 48.02 -11.60
C ASP A 1 -7.39 47.08 -12.79
N LYS A 2 -7.61 45.80 -12.51
CA LYS A 2 -8.08 44.81 -13.51
C LYS A 2 -9.61 44.71 -13.40
N PRO A 3 -10.34 44.53 -14.50
CA PRO A 3 -11.80 44.56 -14.50
C PRO A 3 -12.39 43.37 -13.71
N ASN A 4 -13.46 43.65 -12.97
CA ASN A 4 -14.11 42.83 -11.93
C ASN A 4 -14.77 41.50 -12.39
N ASN A 5 -14.39 40.94 -13.54
CA ASN A 5 -15.01 39.68 -14.01
C ASN A 5 -14.09 38.76 -14.80
N VAL A 6 -12.77 38.90 -14.65
CA VAL A 6 -11.80 37.99 -15.28
C VAL A 6 -11.05 37.25 -14.17
N LYS A 7 -11.47 36.00 -13.91
CA LYS A 7 -10.66 35.04 -13.16
C LYS A 7 -9.53 34.58 -14.07
N VAL A 8 -8.38 35.23 -13.98
CA VAL A 8 -7.16 34.74 -14.64
C VAL A 8 -6.71 33.52 -13.84
N ASN A 9 -7.10 32.32 -14.27
CA ASN A 9 -6.53 31.09 -13.76
C ASN A 9 -5.13 30.96 -14.39
N ILE A 10 -4.09 31.35 -13.64
CA ILE A 10 -2.71 30.96 -13.98
C ILE A 10 -2.57 29.51 -13.50
N GLY A 11 -3.27 28.61 -14.19
CA GLY A 11 -3.44 27.23 -13.80
C GLY A 11 -3.27 26.36 -15.02
N GLY A 12 -2.11 25.69 -15.10
CA GLY A 12 -1.76 24.87 -16.26
C GLY A 12 -1.08 23.55 -15.91
N ALA A 13 -0.23 23.49 -14.89
CA ALA A 13 0.47 22.25 -14.50
C ALA A 13 0.50 22.02 -12.99
N SER A 14 0.75 23.06 -12.18
CA SER A 14 0.77 22.92 -10.72
C SER A 14 -0.61 22.64 -10.13
N ASP A 15 -1.67 23.21 -10.70
CA ASP A 15 -3.05 22.89 -10.30
C ASP A 15 -3.41 21.44 -10.65
N ASP A 16 -2.99 20.94 -11.81
CA ASP A 16 -3.22 19.55 -12.21
C ASP A 16 -2.46 18.57 -11.29
N ILE A 17 -1.22 18.88 -10.90
CA ILE A 17 -0.46 18.10 -9.93
C ILE A 17 -1.17 18.09 -8.56
N ASN A 18 -1.63 19.24 -8.07
CA ASN A 18 -2.34 19.34 -6.80
C ASN A 18 -3.68 18.60 -6.82
N ASN A 19 -4.40 18.68 -7.93
CA ASN A 19 -5.63 17.94 -8.15
C ASN A 19 -5.36 16.42 -8.17
N ALA A 20 -4.32 15.98 -8.87
CA ALA A 20 -3.92 14.56 -8.92
C ALA A 20 -3.47 14.04 -7.54
N MET A 21 -2.68 14.82 -6.79
CA MET A 21 -2.31 14.52 -5.39
C MET A 21 -3.54 14.28 -4.53
N THR A 22 -4.50 15.21 -4.60
CA THR A 22 -5.73 15.14 -3.81
C THR A 22 -6.57 13.93 -4.21
N GLN A 23 -6.75 13.68 -5.51
CA GLN A 23 -7.48 12.52 -6.00
C GLN A 23 -6.84 11.19 -5.58
N LEU A 24 -5.51 11.09 -5.64
CA LEU A 24 -4.78 9.91 -5.17
C LEU A 24 -4.91 9.71 -3.66
N ALA A 25 -4.87 10.79 -2.87
CA ALA A 25 -5.12 10.72 -1.43
C ALA A 25 -6.53 10.18 -1.12
N PHE A 26 -7.55 10.67 -1.82
CA PHE A 26 -8.91 10.13 -1.72
C PHE A 26 -8.99 8.67 -2.19
N ALA A 27 -8.29 8.31 -3.27
CA ALA A 27 -8.25 6.95 -3.78
C ALA A 27 -7.62 5.98 -2.78
N MET A 28 -6.56 6.37 -2.07
CA MET A 28 -5.94 5.56 -1.02
C MET A 28 -6.89 5.34 0.16
N LEU A 29 -7.60 6.39 0.61
CA LEU A 29 -8.63 6.25 1.65
C LEU A 29 -9.75 5.31 1.21
N ALA A 30 -10.25 5.46 -0.02
CA ALA A 30 -11.24 4.57 -0.59
C ALA A 30 -10.74 3.13 -0.67
N ALA A 31 -9.48 2.92 -1.09
CA ALA A 31 -8.87 1.59 -1.16
C ALA A 31 -8.81 0.91 0.21
N ILE A 32 -8.42 1.62 1.27
CA ILE A 32 -8.39 1.09 2.63
C ILE A 32 -9.79 0.67 3.09
N ILE A 33 -10.81 1.50 2.85
CA ILE A 33 -12.19 1.21 3.21
C ILE A 33 -12.70 -0.02 2.45
N ILE A 34 -12.49 -0.08 1.13
CA ILE A 34 -12.93 -1.20 0.28
C ILE A 34 -12.24 -2.48 0.71
N VAL A 35 -10.93 -2.46 0.95
CA VAL A 35 -10.18 -3.62 1.46
C VAL A 35 -10.77 -4.08 2.79
N TYR A 36 -11.01 -3.17 3.74
CA TYR A 36 -11.61 -3.54 5.02
C TYR A 36 -12.98 -4.22 4.86
N LEU A 37 -13.86 -3.66 4.03
CA LEU A 37 -15.19 -4.24 3.77
C LEU A 37 -15.08 -5.64 3.16
N ILE A 38 -14.22 -5.82 2.15
CA ILE A 38 -13.99 -7.12 1.52
C ILE A 38 -13.48 -8.12 2.57
N LEU A 39 -12.50 -7.74 3.40
CA LEU A 39 -11.94 -8.63 4.42
C LEU A 39 -12.97 -9.07 5.45
N VAL A 40 -13.82 -8.15 5.92
CA VAL A 40 -14.90 -8.47 6.87
C VAL A 40 -15.89 -9.47 6.26
N ILE A 41 -16.23 -9.28 4.99
CA ILE A 41 -17.13 -10.20 4.25
C ILE A 41 -16.47 -11.57 4.05
N THR A 42 -15.19 -11.60 3.66
CA THR A 42 -14.45 -12.84 3.38
C THR A 42 -14.21 -13.67 4.63
N PHE A 43 -13.69 -13.06 5.70
CA PHE A 43 -13.26 -13.79 6.90
C PHE A 43 -14.36 -13.95 7.95
N LYS A 44 -15.55 -13.34 7.76
CA LYS A 44 -16.69 -13.39 8.68
C LYS A 44 -16.33 -13.09 10.15
N GLY A 45 -15.26 -12.34 10.39
CA GLY A 45 -14.72 -12.00 11.71
C GLY A 45 -13.90 -10.71 11.64
N GLY A 46 -13.94 -9.90 12.70
CA GLY A 46 -13.34 -8.56 12.72
C GLY A 46 -11.86 -8.50 13.09
N LEU A 47 -11.32 -9.56 13.71
CA LEU A 47 -9.93 -9.60 14.17
C LEU A 47 -8.92 -9.71 13.01
N ALA A 48 -9.19 -10.59 12.04
CA ALA A 48 -8.33 -10.77 10.87
C ALA A 48 -8.18 -9.48 10.03
N PRO A 49 -9.27 -8.76 9.66
CA PRO A 49 -9.18 -7.46 9.00
C PRO A 49 -8.37 -6.43 9.80
N PHE A 50 -8.53 -6.38 11.12
CA PHE A 50 -7.81 -5.44 11.97
C PHE A 50 -6.30 -5.71 11.97
N THR A 51 -5.89 -6.96 12.09
CA THR A 51 -4.47 -7.35 12.02
C THR A 51 -3.85 -7.02 10.65
N ILE A 52 -4.60 -7.20 9.56
CA ILE A 52 -4.14 -6.80 8.22
C ILE A 52 -4.04 -5.29 8.10
N LEU A 53 -5.02 -4.52 8.58
CA LEU A 53 -4.96 -3.05 8.59
C LEU A 53 -3.81 -2.51 9.44
N PHE A 54 -3.45 -3.20 10.52
CA PHE A 54 -2.28 -2.82 11.31
C PHE A 54 -0.97 -2.90 10.50
N SER A 55 -0.86 -3.86 9.58
CA SER A 55 0.32 -3.97 8.69
C SER A 55 0.47 -2.76 7.75
N LEU A 56 -0.63 -2.10 7.37
CA LEU A 56 -0.60 -0.90 6.53
C LEU A 56 0.08 0.29 7.22
N ALA A 57 -0.01 0.38 8.55
CA ALA A 57 0.69 1.42 9.30
C ALA A 57 2.23 1.29 9.13
N PHE A 58 2.74 0.06 9.09
CA PHE A 58 4.16 -0.20 8.83
C PHE A 58 4.57 0.20 7.41
N THR A 59 3.68 0.04 6.43
CA THR A 59 3.92 0.51 5.06
C THR A 59 4.16 2.02 5.03
N VAL A 60 3.33 2.80 5.73
CA VAL A 60 3.48 4.27 5.80
C VAL A 60 4.82 4.65 6.42
N ILE A 61 5.22 3.98 7.51
CA ILE A 61 6.52 4.19 8.15
C ILE A 61 7.66 3.88 7.16
N GLY A 62 7.58 2.76 6.44
CA GLY A 62 8.57 2.37 5.44
C GLY A 62 8.71 3.37 4.30
N VAL A 63 7.59 3.91 3.79
CA VAL A 63 7.61 4.94 2.74
C VAL A 63 8.24 6.24 3.25
N ILE A 64 7.88 6.70 4.46
CA ILE A 64 8.46 7.91 5.05
C ILE A 64 9.98 7.74 5.22
N ILE A 65 10.44 6.62 5.77
CA ILE A 65 11.86 6.33 5.92
C ILE A 65 12.56 6.31 4.55
N ALA A 66 11.97 5.67 3.55
CA ALA A 66 12.53 5.62 2.20
C ALA A 66 12.68 7.02 1.59
N LEU A 67 11.65 7.87 1.71
CA LEU A 67 11.69 9.26 1.23
C LEU A 67 12.74 10.10 1.97
N LEU A 68 12.91 9.90 3.28
CA LEU A 68 13.95 10.57 4.05
C LEU A 68 15.36 10.15 3.64
N ILE A 69 15.58 8.86 3.34
CA ILE A 69 16.88 8.35 2.89
C ILE A 69 17.21 8.84 1.47
N THR A 70 16.22 8.88 0.57
CA THR A 70 16.42 9.36 -0.81
C THR A 70 16.42 10.89 -0.92
N GLY A 71 15.98 11.60 0.13
CA GLY A 71 15.81 13.06 0.10
C GLY A 71 14.66 13.52 -0.80
N ALA A 72 13.78 12.61 -1.22
CA ALA A 72 12.67 12.90 -2.12
C ALA A 72 11.44 13.42 -1.36
N THR A 73 10.64 14.26 -2.01
CA THR A 73 9.36 14.75 -1.47
C THR A 73 8.20 13.84 -1.88
N ILE A 74 7.04 14.04 -1.25
CA ILE A 74 5.79 13.43 -1.70
C ILE A 74 5.41 14.03 -3.06
N SER A 75 5.40 13.17 -4.08
CA SER A 75 5.09 13.47 -5.48
C SER A 75 4.11 12.46 -6.08
N VAL A 76 3.57 12.72 -7.28
CA VAL A 76 2.54 11.84 -7.91
C VAL A 76 3.05 10.41 -8.06
N PRO A 77 4.29 10.17 -8.56
CA PRO A 77 4.86 8.83 -8.60
C PRO A 77 4.97 8.18 -7.22
N SER A 78 5.34 8.93 -6.18
CA SER A 78 5.46 8.38 -4.81
C SER A 78 4.10 7.93 -4.24
N LEU A 79 3.02 8.68 -4.52
CA LEU A 79 1.67 8.30 -4.09
C LEU A 79 1.13 7.09 -4.86
N ILE A 80 1.43 6.99 -6.16
CA ILE A 80 1.12 5.78 -6.94
C ILE A 80 1.86 4.58 -6.37
N GLY A 81 3.15 4.74 -6.02
CA GLY A 81 3.94 3.72 -5.33
C GLY A 81 3.32 3.28 -4.00
N MET A 82 2.91 4.24 -3.17
CA MET A 82 2.22 3.96 -1.91
C MET A 82 0.90 3.19 -2.15
N LEU A 83 0.12 3.59 -3.14
CA LEU A 83 -1.13 2.92 -3.51
C LEU A 83 -0.88 1.47 -3.96
N MET A 84 0.18 1.20 -4.70
CA MET A 84 0.59 -0.17 -5.05
C MET A 84 1.00 -0.98 -3.82
N LEU A 85 1.76 -0.37 -2.90
CA LEU A 85 2.21 -1.03 -1.67
C LEU A 85 1.03 -1.45 -0.77
N ILE A 86 -0.04 -0.65 -0.72
CA ILE A 86 -1.29 -1.02 -0.04
C ILE A 86 -1.76 -2.39 -0.54
N GLY A 87 -1.88 -2.58 -1.86
CA GLY A 87 -2.31 -3.84 -2.46
C GLY A 87 -1.35 -4.99 -2.17
N ILE A 88 -0.05 -4.80 -2.38
CA ILE A 88 0.97 -5.85 -2.21
C ILE A 88 1.00 -6.36 -0.77
N VAL A 89 1.03 -5.44 0.21
CA VAL A 89 1.08 -5.80 1.63
C VAL A 89 -0.21 -6.48 2.06
N VAL A 90 -1.35 -5.97 1.63
CA VAL A 90 -2.66 -6.57 1.92
C VAL A 90 -2.76 -7.97 1.33
N THR A 91 -2.34 -8.20 0.07
CA THR A 91 -2.37 -9.54 -0.53
C THR A 91 -1.49 -10.53 0.23
N ASN A 92 -0.26 -10.13 0.57
CA ASN A 92 0.65 -10.98 1.35
C ASN A 92 0.06 -11.32 2.72
N ALA A 93 -0.57 -10.34 3.39
CA ALA A 93 -1.19 -10.52 4.69
C ALA A 93 -2.46 -11.39 4.62
N ILE A 94 -3.34 -11.18 3.63
CA ILE A 94 -4.52 -12.02 3.36
C ILE A 94 -4.11 -13.47 3.22
N VAL A 95 -3.13 -13.73 2.36
CA VAL A 95 -2.66 -15.09 2.07
C VAL A 95 -2.10 -15.73 3.34
N LEU A 96 -1.31 -15.02 4.16
CA LEU A 96 -0.85 -15.55 5.45
C LEU A 96 -2.00 -15.90 6.40
N ILE A 97 -2.90 -14.94 6.65
CA ILE A 97 -4.00 -15.09 7.62
C ILE A 97 -5.00 -16.17 7.19
N ASP A 98 -5.31 -16.24 5.90
CA ASP A 98 -6.17 -17.29 5.33
C ASP A 98 -5.61 -18.69 5.61
N ARG A 99 -4.28 -18.87 5.52
CA ARG A 99 -3.65 -20.16 5.87
C ARG A 99 -3.78 -20.48 7.34
N VAL A 100 -3.57 -19.49 8.21
CA VAL A 100 -3.68 -19.68 9.67
C VAL A 100 -5.09 -20.11 10.02
N ILE A 101 -6.10 -19.39 9.53
CA ILE A 101 -7.52 -19.71 9.77
C ILE A 101 -7.87 -21.10 9.23
N ASN A 102 -7.41 -21.46 8.04
CA ASN A 102 -7.65 -22.78 7.47
C ASN A 102 -6.97 -23.91 8.28
N ASN A 103 -5.77 -23.67 8.81
CA ASN A 103 -5.08 -24.62 9.68
C ASN A 103 -5.79 -24.76 11.04
N GLU A 104 -6.29 -23.66 11.62
CA GLU A 104 -7.11 -23.69 12.83
C GLU A 104 -8.43 -24.47 12.61
N GLN A 105 -9.08 -24.29 11.46
CA GLN A 105 -10.29 -25.05 11.09
C GLN A 105 -10.02 -26.55 10.91
N GLN A 106 -8.79 -26.94 10.59
CA GLN A 106 -8.35 -28.34 10.53
C GLN A 106 -7.99 -28.90 11.91
N GLY A 107 -8.14 -28.11 12.98
CA GLY A 107 -7.92 -28.53 14.36
C GLY A 107 -6.50 -28.28 14.87
N MET A 108 -5.64 -27.56 14.14
CA MET A 108 -4.33 -27.16 14.67
C MET A 108 -4.46 -26.07 15.73
N GLU A 109 -3.59 -26.12 16.75
CA GLU A 109 -3.49 -25.02 17.72
C GLU A 109 -2.97 -23.75 17.04
N MET A 110 -3.48 -22.57 17.42
CA MET A 110 -3.15 -21.28 16.80
C MET A 110 -1.64 -21.03 16.68
N LYS A 111 -0.86 -21.43 17.69
CA LYS A 111 0.60 -21.28 17.68
C LYS A 111 1.27 -22.15 16.62
N GLU A 112 0.84 -23.40 16.49
CA GLU A 112 1.36 -24.32 15.47
C GLU A 112 0.94 -23.87 14.06
N ALA A 113 -0.32 -23.44 13.91
CA ALA A 113 -0.83 -22.88 12.67
C ALA A 113 -0.01 -21.65 12.21
N LEU A 114 0.38 -20.75 13.13
CA LEU A 114 1.23 -19.60 12.83
C LEU A 114 2.65 -20.01 12.39
N ILE A 115 3.25 -21.00 13.05
CA ILE A 115 4.60 -21.48 12.71
C ILE A 115 4.60 -22.14 11.32
N GLU A 116 3.61 -23.00 11.03
CA GLU A 116 3.48 -23.65 9.73
C GLU A 116 3.17 -22.64 8.62
N ALA A 117 2.20 -21.76 8.84
CA ALA A 117 1.85 -20.73 7.88
C ALA A 117 3.04 -19.79 7.62
N GLY A 118 3.74 -19.36 8.67
CA GLY A 118 4.94 -18.53 8.55
C GLY A 118 6.05 -19.22 7.74
N GLY A 119 6.37 -20.48 8.07
CA GLY A 119 7.43 -21.23 7.40
C GLY A 119 7.15 -21.50 5.92
N THR A 120 5.90 -21.78 5.57
CA THR A 120 5.50 -22.04 4.17
C THR A 120 5.38 -20.76 3.33
N ARG A 121 5.01 -19.65 3.96
CA ARG A 121 4.76 -18.36 3.28
C ARG A 121 6.02 -17.50 3.14
N ILE A 122 7.04 -17.70 3.97
CA ILE A 122 8.23 -16.83 3.95
C ILE A 122 8.94 -16.84 2.59
N ARG A 123 9.04 -17.99 1.92
CA ARG A 123 9.66 -18.10 0.60
C ARG A 123 8.85 -17.35 -0.48
N PRO A 124 7.53 -17.57 -0.63
CA PRO A 124 6.70 -16.77 -1.53
C PRO A 124 6.69 -15.26 -1.22
N ILE A 125 6.58 -14.86 0.05
CA ILE A 125 6.53 -13.43 0.44
C ILE A 125 7.86 -12.74 0.09
N LEU A 126 8.99 -13.39 0.34
CA LEU A 126 10.29 -12.85 -0.05
C LEU A 126 10.45 -12.77 -1.57
N MET A 127 9.93 -13.75 -2.31
CA MET A 127 9.94 -13.72 -3.77
C MET A 127 9.18 -12.50 -4.31
N THR A 128 7.97 -12.22 -3.81
CA THR A 128 7.19 -11.06 -4.26
C THR A 128 7.88 -9.75 -3.88
N ALA A 129 8.38 -9.64 -2.64
CA ALA A 129 9.09 -8.45 -2.18
C ALA A 129 10.35 -8.17 -3.02
N ILE A 130 11.21 -9.17 -3.23
CA ILE A 130 12.43 -9.03 -4.02
C ILE A 130 12.11 -8.72 -5.48
N ALA A 131 11.08 -9.34 -6.06
CA ALA A 131 10.66 -9.06 -7.44
C ALA A 131 10.19 -7.61 -7.60
N THR A 132 9.35 -7.11 -6.67
CA THR A 132 8.89 -5.72 -6.69
C THR A 132 10.05 -4.75 -6.51
N ILE A 133 10.95 -5.00 -5.56
CA ILE A 133 12.14 -4.17 -5.35
C ILE A 133 13.00 -4.19 -6.62
N GLY A 134 13.34 -5.36 -7.16
CA GLY A 134 14.15 -5.49 -8.36
C GLY A 134 13.53 -4.83 -9.60
N ALA A 135 12.20 -4.85 -9.74
CA ALA A 135 11.50 -4.18 -10.84
C ALA A 135 11.50 -2.65 -10.70
N LEU A 136 11.49 -2.12 -9.48
CA LEU A 136 11.45 -0.68 -9.21
C LEU A 136 12.83 -0.05 -8.99
N VAL A 137 13.85 -0.84 -8.67
CA VAL A 137 15.25 -0.39 -8.50
C VAL A 137 15.76 0.41 -9.71
N PRO A 138 15.53 0.01 -10.97
CA PRO A 138 15.95 0.82 -12.12
C PRO A 138 15.29 2.19 -12.18
N LEU A 139 14.05 2.33 -11.69
CA LEU A 139 13.36 3.63 -11.65
C LEU A 139 13.94 4.55 -10.58
N LEU A 140 14.58 3.99 -9.54
CA LEU A 140 15.26 4.75 -8.49
C LEU A 140 16.60 5.31 -8.96
N PHE A 141 17.35 4.55 -9.76
CA PHE A 141 18.67 4.92 -10.27
C PHE A 141 18.66 5.44 -11.71
N GLY A 142 17.50 5.41 -12.38
CA GLY A 142 17.32 6.01 -13.68
C GLY A 142 17.57 7.51 -13.56
N GLN A 143 18.74 7.95 -14.02
CA GLN A 143 19.15 9.36 -14.01
C GLN A 143 18.06 10.22 -14.63
N ASP A 144 17.69 11.30 -13.94
CA ASP A 144 16.83 12.35 -14.45
C ASP A 144 17.34 12.82 -15.81
N SER A 145 16.63 12.42 -16.86
CA SER A 145 16.63 13.09 -18.15
C SER A 145 15.20 13.46 -18.49
N SER A 146 14.62 14.40 -17.73
CA SER A 146 13.67 15.45 -18.14
C SER A 146 13.18 16.26 -16.95
#